data_AF-A0A1Y2BB46-F1
#
_entry.id   AF-A0A1Y2BB46-F1
#
_cell.length_a   1.000
_cell.length_b   1.000
_cell.length_c   1.000
_cell.angle_alpha   90.00
_cell.angle_beta   90.00
_cell.angle_gamma   90.00
#
_symmetry.space_group_name_H-M   'P 1'
#
loop_
_entity.id
_entity.type
_entity.pdbx_description
1 polymer ?
#
loop_
_entity_poly.entity_id
_entity_poly.type
_entity_poly.pdbx_seq_one_letter_code
_entity_poly.pdbx_strand_id
1 'polypeptide(L)'
;WEAKHRIEILADMRNSALRPLYESSPDGLAPDGVPWTGIVFYNDVYLSAIHVLELMHQQLQQDADMTCGWDHAGRWFYDGWVGRDMSGDLYTPFPVKEEAKDLPQVLFPSHPPTKRRYDKNLPFQVFAGWNGIAVINPRPFFPPFNVRFRRGAAATDGRTAADNECQMSESSFISWDFWKYGFSRIQVIPGVHACYGKEDAQMRGWVEWPMPDSDDQELIWWNEIPPQKVRCHDWPDKPGKGWWAWDTVRWVNPPDLEEL
;
A
#
# COMPACT_ATOMS: atom_id res chain seq x y z
N TRP A 1 -14.85 -17.15 6.85
CA TRP A 1 -14.32 -16.90 5.50
C TRP A 1 -15.39 -17.08 4.42
N GLU A 2 -16.02 -18.25 4.26
CA GLU A 2 -17.01 -18.44 3.17
C GLU A 2 -18.35 -17.70 3.36
N ALA A 3 -18.75 -17.39 4.60
CA ALA A 3 -20.04 -16.75 4.91
C ALA A 3 -19.99 -15.22 5.09
N LYS A 4 -18.82 -14.58 4.93
CA LYS A 4 -18.70 -13.11 5.01
C LYS A 4 -17.87 -12.57 3.85
N HIS A 5 -17.96 -11.26 3.63
CA HIS A 5 -17.16 -10.57 2.63
C HIS A 5 -15.67 -10.63 3.00
N ARG A 6 -14.81 -11.05 2.06
CA ARG A 6 -13.37 -11.27 2.31
C ARG A 6 -12.68 -10.03 2.87
N ILE A 7 -12.88 -8.88 2.22
CA ILE A 7 -12.19 -7.63 2.58
C ILE A 7 -12.67 -7.09 3.94
N GLU A 8 -13.92 -7.35 4.29
CA GLU A 8 -14.47 -6.96 5.60
C GLU A 8 -13.81 -7.77 6.72
N ILE A 9 -13.67 -9.09 6.55
CA ILE A 9 -12.94 -9.92 7.52
C ILE A 9 -11.49 -9.42 7.69
N LEU A 10 -10.79 -9.13 6.59
CA LEU A 10 -9.40 -8.68 6.64
C LEU A 10 -9.29 -7.33 7.36
N ALA A 11 -10.20 -6.39 7.07
CA ALA A 11 -10.28 -5.12 7.76
C ALA A 11 -10.52 -5.30 9.26
N ASP A 12 -11.50 -6.14 9.65
CA ASP A 12 -11.80 -6.45 11.05
C ASP A 12 -10.57 -7.02 11.78
N MET A 13 -9.82 -7.91 11.13
CA MET A 13 -8.61 -8.50 11.72
C MET A 13 -7.52 -7.45 11.96
N ARG A 14 -7.27 -6.54 10.99
CA ARG A 14 -6.28 -5.47 11.15
C ARG A 14 -6.70 -4.46 12.23
N ASN A 15 -7.97 -4.07 12.25
CA ASN A 15 -8.52 -3.21 13.29
C ASN A 15 -8.43 -3.87 14.68
N SER A 16 -8.65 -5.18 14.77
CA SER A 16 -8.50 -5.92 16.03
C SER A 16 -7.06 -5.91 16.53
N ALA A 17 -6.08 -6.00 15.63
CA ALA A 17 -4.66 -5.88 15.99
C ALA A 17 -4.29 -4.46 16.46
N LEU A 18 -4.95 -3.43 15.91
CA LEU A 18 -4.74 -2.03 16.31
C LEU A 18 -5.59 -1.58 17.50
N ARG A 19 -6.37 -2.46 18.13
CA ARG A 19 -7.20 -2.08 19.28
C ARG A 19 -6.42 -1.37 20.40
N PRO A 20 -5.20 -1.81 20.81
CA PRO A 20 -4.42 -1.08 21.82
C PRO A 20 -4.08 0.36 21.42
N LEU A 21 -3.84 0.61 20.14
CA LEU A 21 -3.63 1.95 19.61
C LEU A 21 -4.92 2.78 19.75
N TYR A 22 -6.05 2.24 19.30
CA TYR A 22 -7.33 2.96 19.35
C TYR A 22 -7.78 3.29 20.77
N GLU A 23 -7.56 2.38 21.70
CA GLU A 23 -7.91 2.54 23.12
C GLU A 23 -6.98 3.50 23.88
N SER A 24 -5.82 3.85 23.31
CA SER A 24 -4.91 4.87 23.89
C SER A 24 -5.36 6.32 23.64
N SER A 25 -6.42 6.54 22.86
CA SER A 25 -6.99 7.87 22.63
C SER A 25 -7.64 8.42 23.92
N PRO A 26 -7.53 9.73 24.22
CA PRO A 26 -6.92 10.78 23.39
C PRO A 26 -5.41 10.96 23.60
N ASP A 27 -4.84 10.40 24.68
CA ASP A 27 -3.46 10.68 25.07
C ASP A 27 -2.44 10.13 24.06
N GLY A 28 -2.83 9.11 23.28
CA GLY A 28 -2.01 8.52 22.22
C GLY A 28 -0.78 7.78 22.75
N LEU A 29 -0.81 7.35 24.01
CA LEU A 29 0.32 6.74 24.70
C LEU A 29 0.30 5.21 24.57
N ALA A 30 1.46 4.63 24.30
CA ALA A 30 1.70 3.21 24.39
C ALA A 30 1.71 2.74 25.87
N PRO A 31 1.70 1.42 26.14
CA PRO A 31 1.64 0.88 27.50
C PRO A 31 2.78 1.32 28.45
N ASP A 32 3.88 1.84 27.91
CA ASP A 32 5.01 2.39 28.66
C ASP A 32 4.88 3.89 28.98
N GLY A 33 3.78 4.54 28.57
CA GLY A 33 3.52 5.95 28.79
C GLY A 33 4.16 6.89 27.76
N VAL A 34 4.78 6.36 26.70
CA VAL A 34 5.39 7.13 25.61
C VAL A 34 4.46 7.13 24.38
N PRO A 35 4.37 8.22 23.60
CA PRO A 35 3.54 8.22 22.39
C PRO A 35 3.92 7.12 21.40
N TRP A 36 2.93 6.55 20.72
CA TRP A 36 3.18 5.66 19.58
C TRP A 36 3.95 6.40 18.49
N THR A 37 5.06 5.82 18.00
CA THR A 37 5.90 6.44 16.96
C THR A 37 5.79 5.76 15.60
N GLY A 38 5.27 4.53 15.56
CA GLY A 38 5.16 3.76 14.33
C GLY A 38 4.41 2.46 14.54
N ILE A 39 3.76 2.00 13.48
CA ILE A 39 3.07 0.71 13.43
C ILE A 39 3.77 -0.11 12.37
N VAL A 40 4.19 -1.33 12.70
CA VAL A 40 4.76 -2.27 11.73
C VAL A 40 3.77 -3.39 11.48
N PHE A 41 3.34 -3.52 10.23
CA PHE A 41 2.56 -4.66 9.76
C PHE A 41 3.34 -5.43 8.70
N TYR A 42 3.19 -6.75 8.70
CA TYR A 42 3.72 -7.61 7.66
C TYR A 42 2.77 -8.78 7.40
N ASN A 43 2.84 -9.34 6.20
CA ASN A 43 2.09 -10.52 5.77
C ASN A 43 2.84 -11.80 6.16
N ASP A 44 2.46 -12.94 5.61
CA ASP A 44 3.15 -14.24 5.69
C ASP A 44 4.40 -14.29 4.81
N VAL A 45 5.29 -13.31 4.97
CA VAL A 45 6.56 -13.17 4.23
C VAL A 45 7.76 -13.54 5.08
N TYR A 46 8.84 -13.97 4.42
CA TYR A 46 10.15 -14.05 5.04
C TYR A 46 10.72 -12.64 5.21
N LEU A 47 11.17 -12.34 6.42
CA LEU A 47 11.74 -11.04 6.78
C LEU A 47 12.93 -11.19 7.70
N SER A 48 13.76 -10.14 7.73
CA SER A 48 14.89 -9.99 8.63
C SER A 48 14.78 -8.67 9.39
N ALA A 49 15.53 -8.53 10.48
CA ALA A 49 15.53 -7.28 11.26
C ALA A 49 15.95 -6.06 10.40
N ILE A 50 16.85 -6.26 9.43
CA ILE A 50 17.32 -5.16 8.58
C ILE A 50 16.21 -4.62 7.67
N HIS A 51 15.24 -5.45 7.27
CA HIS A 51 14.07 -4.97 6.51
C HIS A 51 13.26 -3.96 7.32
N VAL A 52 12.97 -4.27 8.59
CA VAL A 52 12.20 -3.37 9.46
C VAL A 52 12.98 -2.09 9.76
N LEU A 53 14.27 -2.24 10.08
CA LEU A 53 15.14 -1.09 10.39
C LEU A 53 15.28 -0.14 9.20
N GLU A 54 15.42 -0.66 7.98
CA GLU A 54 15.51 0.18 6.79
C GLU A 54 14.20 0.92 6.50
N LEU A 55 13.06 0.24 6.58
CA LEU A 55 11.76 0.91 6.40
C LEU A 55 11.52 1.99 7.47
N MET A 56 11.92 1.75 8.72
CA MET A 56 11.84 2.76 9.77
C MET A 56 12.81 3.92 9.52
N HIS A 57 14.02 3.65 9.05
CA HIS A 57 15.00 4.67 8.67
C HIS A 57 14.43 5.58 7.58
N GLN A 58 13.93 4.98 6.49
CA GLN A 58 13.36 5.73 5.37
C GLN A 58 12.07 6.47 5.75
N GLN A 59 11.22 5.88 6.60
CA GLN A 59 10.04 6.57 7.13
C GLN A 59 10.44 7.87 7.82
N LEU A 60 11.47 7.83 8.69
CA LEU A 60 11.93 8.99 9.44
C LEU A 60 12.69 10.00 8.57
N GLN A 61 13.59 9.54 7.68
CA GLN A 61 14.37 10.43 6.82
C GLN A 61 13.51 11.17 5.79
N GLN A 62 12.48 10.50 5.27
CA GLN A 62 11.62 11.04 4.23
C GLN A 62 10.42 11.82 4.81
N ASP A 63 10.24 11.79 6.14
CA ASP A 63 9.06 12.30 6.84
C ASP A 63 7.77 11.74 6.21
N ALA A 64 7.75 10.40 6.05
CA ALA A 64 6.70 9.67 5.36
C ALA A 64 5.58 9.22 6.29
N ASP A 65 4.36 9.19 5.76
CA ASP A 65 3.17 8.73 6.45
C ASP A 65 3.04 7.20 6.42
N MET A 66 3.52 6.58 5.33
CA MET A 66 3.53 5.14 5.17
C MET A 66 4.68 4.71 4.27
N THR A 67 5.47 3.75 4.73
CA THR A 67 6.65 3.24 4.03
C THR A 67 6.52 1.73 3.84
N CYS A 68 6.42 1.30 2.59
CA CYS A 68 6.23 -0.10 2.22
C CYS A 68 7.53 -0.72 1.69
N GLY A 69 7.67 -2.03 1.82
CA GLY A 69 8.71 -2.79 1.11
C GLY A 69 8.33 -3.08 -0.34
N TRP A 70 8.97 -4.09 -0.91
CA TRP A 70 8.69 -4.63 -2.23
C TRP A 70 8.53 -6.15 -2.15
N ASP A 71 7.36 -6.69 -2.51
CA ASP A 71 7.11 -8.12 -2.37
C ASP A 71 7.40 -8.95 -3.61
N HIS A 72 7.73 -10.23 -3.36
CA HIS A 72 8.07 -11.20 -4.40
C HIS A 72 7.33 -12.51 -4.19
N ALA A 73 6.69 -12.99 -5.25
CA ALA A 73 6.28 -14.38 -5.41
C ALA A 73 6.99 -14.97 -6.63
N GLY A 74 8.11 -15.66 -6.39
CA GLY A 74 9.03 -16.05 -7.44
C GLY A 74 9.65 -14.82 -8.11
N ARG A 75 9.55 -14.78 -9.44
CA ARG A 75 10.07 -13.66 -10.25
C ARG A 75 9.15 -12.43 -10.34
N TRP A 76 7.97 -12.50 -9.72
CA TRP A 76 6.92 -11.49 -9.91
C TRP A 76 6.73 -10.65 -8.66
N PHE A 77 6.51 -9.35 -8.87
CA PHE A 77 5.84 -8.51 -7.87
C PHE A 77 4.45 -9.07 -7.57
N TYR A 78 4.14 -9.30 -6.30
CA TYR A 78 2.96 -10.06 -5.88
C TYR A 78 1.74 -9.16 -5.65
N ASP A 79 1.91 -8.02 -4.97
CA ASP A 79 0.83 -7.11 -4.59
C ASP A 79 0.29 -6.25 -5.75
N GLY A 80 0.16 -6.85 -6.94
CA GLY A 80 -0.32 -6.21 -8.16
C GLY A 80 -1.75 -5.67 -8.07
N TRP A 81 -2.62 -6.23 -7.23
CA TRP A 81 -3.97 -5.68 -7.00
C TRP A 81 -3.95 -4.46 -6.06
N VAL A 82 -2.93 -4.37 -5.20
CA VAL A 82 -2.84 -3.34 -4.16
C VAL A 82 -2.13 -2.09 -4.65
N GLY A 83 -0.96 -2.24 -5.25
CA GLY A 83 -0.07 -1.15 -5.62
C GLY A 83 -0.69 -0.19 -6.64
N ARG A 84 -0.62 1.11 -6.37
CA ARG A 84 -0.98 2.19 -7.30
C ARG A 84 0.10 3.24 -7.36
N ASP A 85 0.67 3.49 -8.52
CA ASP A 85 1.68 4.55 -8.68
C ASP A 85 1.03 5.95 -8.68
N MET A 86 1.83 6.99 -8.85
CA MET A 86 1.33 8.38 -8.87
C MET A 86 0.59 8.78 -10.16
N SER A 87 0.49 7.88 -11.16
CA SER A 87 -0.50 8.00 -12.25
C SER A 87 -1.86 7.38 -11.88
N GLY A 88 -1.95 6.73 -10.72
CA GLY A 88 -3.13 6.00 -10.25
C GLY A 88 -3.31 4.63 -10.91
N ASP A 89 -2.33 4.14 -11.67
CA ASP A 89 -2.35 2.82 -12.30
C ASP A 89 -1.60 1.78 -11.45
N LEU A 90 -1.76 0.51 -11.80
CA LEU A 90 -1.01 -0.59 -11.19
C LEU A 90 0.50 -0.41 -11.39
N TYR A 91 1.31 -0.83 -10.43
CA TYR A 91 2.77 -0.90 -10.61
C TYR A 91 3.17 -1.80 -11.79
N THR A 92 2.33 -2.78 -12.14
CA THR A 92 2.57 -3.72 -13.22
C THR A 92 1.24 -4.15 -13.84
N PRO A 93 1.16 -4.31 -15.17
CA PRO A 93 -0.05 -4.83 -15.80
C PRO A 93 -0.39 -6.24 -15.31
N PHE A 94 -1.63 -6.42 -14.84
CA PHE A 94 -2.16 -7.71 -14.45
C PHE A 94 -3.62 -7.85 -14.94
N PRO A 95 -4.09 -9.07 -15.30
CA PRO A 95 -3.35 -10.33 -15.40
C PRO A 95 -2.23 -10.31 -16.44
N VAL A 96 -1.14 -11.03 -16.14
CA VAL A 96 -0.05 -11.22 -17.10
C VAL A 96 -0.59 -12.02 -18.28
N LYS A 97 -0.52 -11.43 -19.47
CA LYS A 97 -0.99 -12.09 -20.71
C LYS A 97 -0.15 -13.33 -21.01
N GLU A 98 -0.75 -14.32 -21.66
CA GLU A 98 -0.09 -15.59 -21.98
C GLU A 98 1.24 -15.38 -22.72
N GLU A 99 1.22 -14.52 -23.73
CA GLU A 99 2.38 -14.18 -24.56
C GLU A 99 3.51 -13.47 -23.81
N ALA A 100 3.22 -12.89 -22.63
CA ALA A 100 4.18 -12.19 -21.80
C ALA A 100 4.64 -13.02 -20.59
N LYS A 101 4.13 -14.24 -20.42
CA LYS A 101 4.43 -15.06 -19.24
C LYS A 101 5.91 -15.30 -19.04
N ASP A 102 6.70 -15.43 -20.10
CA ASP A 102 8.14 -15.71 -20.02
C ASP A 102 9.04 -14.49 -20.16
N LEU A 103 8.45 -13.31 -20.34
CA LEU A 103 9.18 -12.05 -20.44
C LEU A 103 9.44 -11.45 -19.05
N PRO A 104 10.46 -10.58 -18.90
CA PRO A 104 10.62 -9.77 -17.72
C PRO A 104 9.35 -8.96 -17.42
N GLN A 105 9.02 -8.81 -16.14
CA GLN A 105 7.86 -8.05 -15.71
C GLN A 105 8.00 -6.58 -16.15
N VAL A 106 6.94 -6.05 -16.74
CA VAL A 106 6.85 -4.62 -17.06
C VAL A 106 6.43 -3.88 -15.80
N LEU A 107 7.27 -2.95 -15.34
CA LEU A 107 7.04 -2.15 -14.14
C LEU A 107 6.84 -0.69 -14.51
N PHE A 108 5.87 -0.05 -13.84
CA PHE A 108 5.47 1.35 -13.93
C PHE A 108 5.30 1.87 -15.37
N PRO A 109 4.55 1.17 -16.24
CA PRO A 109 4.39 1.60 -17.63
C PRO A 109 3.69 2.96 -17.77
N SER A 110 2.90 3.34 -16.77
CA SER A 110 2.09 4.57 -16.74
C SER A 110 2.78 5.72 -16.00
N HIS A 111 3.92 5.47 -15.32
CA HIS A 111 4.62 6.49 -14.53
C HIS A 111 6.16 6.41 -14.65
N PRO A 112 6.75 6.95 -15.74
CA PRO A 112 8.19 6.96 -15.98
C PRO A 112 9.06 7.52 -14.84
N PRO A 113 8.64 8.57 -14.08
CA PRO A 113 9.43 9.04 -12.94
C PRO A 113 9.60 7.98 -11.85
N THR A 114 8.57 7.19 -11.55
CA THR A 114 8.68 6.07 -10.59
C THR A 114 9.56 4.98 -11.14
N LYS A 115 9.43 4.62 -12.42
CA LYS A 115 10.30 3.63 -13.07
C LYS A 115 11.77 3.99 -12.93
N ARG A 116 12.13 5.26 -13.18
CA ARG A 116 13.50 5.75 -13.07
C ARG A 116 14.06 5.58 -11.66
N ARG A 117 13.26 5.88 -10.63
CA ARG A 117 13.67 5.72 -9.22
C ARG A 117 13.79 4.25 -8.81
N TYR A 118 12.83 3.42 -9.23
CA TYR A 118 12.86 1.97 -9.02
C TYR A 118 14.15 1.34 -9.60
N ASP A 119 14.53 1.70 -10.83
CA ASP A 119 15.74 1.16 -11.49
C ASP A 119 17.05 1.51 -10.77
N LYS A 120 17.02 2.52 -9.88
CA LYS A 120 18.15 2.97 -9.07
C LYS A 120 18.01 2.57 -7.60
N ASN A 121 17.07 1.69 -7.26
CA ASN A 121 16.73 1.34 -5.88
C ASN A 121 16.41 2.55 -4.98
N LEU A 122 15.98 3.67 -5.56
CA LEU A 122 15.64 4.88 -4.80
C LEU A 122 14.21 4.77 -4.23
N PRO A 123 13.95 5.28 -3.02
CA PRO A 123 12.60 5.42 -2.48
C PRO A 123 11.69 6.19 -3.44
N PHE A 124 10.44 5.79 -3.64
CA PHE A 124 9.52 6.53 -4.53
C PHE A 124 8.11 6.65 -3.95
N GLN A 125 7.47 7.79 -4.22
CA GLN A 125 6.08 8.03 -3.84
C GLN A 125 5.11 7.19 -4.67
N VAL A 126 4.05 6.74 -4.02
CA VAL A 126 2.95 5.97 -4.62
C VAL A 126 1.61 6.48 -4.09
N PHE A 127 0.53 6.23 -4.83
CA PHE A 127 -0.81 6.47 -4.31
C PHE A 127 -1.19 5.42 -3.26
N ALA A 128 -0.90 4.15 -3.52
CA ALA A 128 -1.17 3.07 -2.58
C ALA A 128 -0.10 1.97 -2.64
N GLY A 129 0.17 1.32 -1.50
CA GLY A 129 1.12 0.22 -1.36
C GLY A 129 0.91 -0.55 -0.06
N TRP A 130 1.40 -1.79 0.00
CA TRP A 130 1.43 -2.62 1.21
C TRP A 130 2.63 -3.57 1.14
N ASN A 131 2.73 -4.28 0.01
CA ASN A 131 3.90 -4.95 -0.52
C ASN A 131 4.55 -5.87 0.50
N GLY A 132 3.72 -6.68 1.17
CA GLY A 132 4.14 -7.64 2.18
C GLY A 132 4.59 -7.08 3.53
N ILE A 133 5.05 -5.83 3.62
CA ILE A 133 5.44 -5.16 4.87
C ILE A 133 5.33 -3.64 4.77
N ALA A 134 4.78 -3.01 5.81
CA ALA A 134 4.62 -1.57 5.90
C ALA A 134 4.92 -1.03 7.31
N VAL A 135 5.57 0.13 7.36
CA VAL A 135 5.70 0.99 8.54
C VAL A 135 4.74 2.17 8.36
N ILE A 136 3.88 2.41 9.34
CA ILE A 136 2.76 3.35 9.22
C ILE A 136 2.80 4.38 10.35
N ASN A 137 2.60 5.65 10.01
CA ASN A 137 2.40 6.74 10.95
C ASN A 137 1.13 6.48 11.79
N PRO A 138 1.18 6.51 13.13
CA PRO A 138 0.00 6.26 13.96
C PRO A 138 -0.98 7.43 13.98
N ARG A 139 -0.56 8.65 13.64
CA ARG A 139 -1.36 9.87 13.74
C ARG A 139 -2.72 9.78 13.02
N PRO A 140 -2.85 9.25 11.80
CA PRO A 140 -4.14 9.18 11.10
C PRO A 140 -5.17 8.29 11.82
N PHE A 141 -4.74 7.39 12.70
CA PHE A 141 -5.67 6.52 13.45
C PHE A 141 -6.30 7.21 14.67
N PHE A 142 -5.77 8.36 15.10
CA PHE A 142 -6.29 9.11 16.24
C PHE A 142 -7.30 10.20 15.83
N PRO A 143 -8.09 10.74 16.77
CA PRO A 143 -8.88 11.94 16.52
C PRO A 143 -8.00 13.11 16.03
N PRO A 144 -8.52 13.97 15.12
CA PRO A 144 -9.89 13.96 14.59
C PRO A 144 -10.10 12.98 13.41
N PHE A 145 -9.04 12.42 12.83
CA PHE A 145 -9.09 11.67 11.56
C PHE A 145 -9.77 10.30 11.70
N ASN A 146 -9.45 9.57 12.79
CA ASN A 146 -10.05 8.28 13.12
C ASN A 146 -10.02 7.25 11.97
N VAL A 147 -8.95 7.23 11.16
CA VAL A 147 -8.81 6.26 10.06
C VAL A 147 -8.88 4.83 10.59
N ARG A 148 -9.58 3.94 9.89
CA ARG A 148 -9.70 2.51 10.21
C ARG A 148 -9.57 1.70 8.94
N PHE A 149 -9.04 0.48 9.05
CA PHE A 149 -9.11 -0.45 7.92
C PHE A 149 -10.58 -0.73 7.60
N ARG A 150 -10.93 -0.73 6.32
CA ARG A 150 -12.30 -0.91 5.87
C ARG A 150 -12.34 -1.50 4.47
N ARG A 151 -13.52 -1.97 4.08
CA ARG A 151 -13.86 -2.15 2.67
C ARG A 151 -14.40 -0.84 2.08
N GLY A 152 -14.39 -0.74 0.77
CA GLY A 152 -15.08 0.34 0.06
C GLY A 152 -16.58 0.31 0.37
N ALA A 153 -17.19 1.48 0.47
CA ALA A 153 -18.63 1.61 0.65
C ALA A 153 -19.35 0.87 -0.48
N ALA A 154 -20.25 -0.05 -0.11
CA ALA A 154 -21.07 -0.78 -1.08
C ALA A 154 -21.99 0.20 -1.82
N ALA A 155 -22.39 -0.17 -3.04
CA ALA A 155 -23.37 0.60 -3.79
C ALA A 155 -24.68 0.70 -2.98
N THR A 156 -25.09 1.92 -2.64
CA THR A 156 -26.44 2.16 -2.13
C THR A 156 -27.39 2.41 -3.30
N ASP A 157 -28.65 2.01 -3.18
CA ASP A 157 -29.69 2.29 -4.19
C ASP A 157 -29.67 3.78 -4.60
N GLY A 158 -29.56 4.04 -5.90
CA GLY A 158 -29.59 5.39 -6.47
C GLY A 158 -28.24 6.05 -6.77
N ARG A 159 -27.09 5.44 -6.44
CA ARG A 159 -25.76 5.90 -6.87
C ARG A 159 -25.34 5.30 -8.21
N THR A 160 -24.66 6.06 -9.06
CA THR A 160 -24.08 5.51 -10.29
C THR A 160 -22.82 4.70 -9.97
N ALA A 161 -22.38 3.82 -10.87
CA ALA A 161 -21.13 3.07 -10.70
C ALA A 161 -19.88 3.98 -10.54
N ALA A 162 -19.97 5.26 -10.94
CA ALA A 162 -18.92 6.25 -10.75
C ALA A 162 -18.90 6.83 -9.32
N ASP A 163 -20.04 6.80 -8.61
CA ASP A 163 -20.20 7.34 -7.24
C ASP A 163 -19.91 6.30 -6.15
N ASN A 164 -19.64 5.06 -6.56
CA ASN A 164 -19.28 3.97 -5.67
C ASN A 164 -17.76 3.93 -5.50
N GLU A 165 -17.32 3.89 -4.26
CA GLU A 165 -15.91 3.64 -3.96
C GLU A 165 -15.44 2.33 -4.61
N CYS A 166 -14.16 2.27 -4.96
CA CYS A 166 -13.57 1.04 -5.48
C CYS A 166 -13.72 -0.11 -4.48
N GLN A 167 -14.05 -1.32 -4.88
CA GLN A 167 -13.99 -2.47 -3.97
C GLN A 167 -12.58 -3.07 -3.93
N MET A 168 -11.57 -2.23 -3.66
CA MET A 168 -10.16 -2.64 -3.54
C MET A 168 -9.87 -3.31 -2.18
N SER A 169 -8.67 -3.89 -2.03
CA SER A 169 -8.21 -4.42 -0.75
C SER A 169 -8.20 -3.34 0.34
N GLU A 170 -8.48 -3.75 1.57
CA GLU A 170 -8.30 -2.94 2.78
C GLU A 170 -6.86 -2.40 2.92
N SER A 171 -5.89 -3.13 2.35
CA SER A 171 -4.47 -2.74 2.32
C SER A 171 -4.17 -1.63 1.31
N SER A 172 -5.02 -1.44 0.29
CA SER A 172 -4.99 -0.24 -0.57
C SER A 172 -5.82 0.90 0.02
N PHE A 173 -6.95 0.56 0.63
CA PHE A 173 -7.87 1.55 1.20
C PHE A 173 -7.28 2.35 2.34
N ILE A 174 -6.34 1.77 3.10
CA ILE A 174 -5.65 2.52 4.14
C ILE A 174 -4.89 3.72 3.54
N SER A 175 -4.23 3.54 2.39
CA SER A 175 -3.59 4.63 1.66
C SER A 175 -4.62 5.65 1.17
N TRP A 176 -5.76 5.20 0.65
CA TRP A 176 -6.87 6.07 0.23
C TRP A 176 -7.34 6.99 1.36
N ASP A 177 -7.57 6.44 2.55
CA ASP A 177 -8.02 7.23 3.70
C ASP A 177 -6.91 8.14 4.25
N PHE A 178 -5.64 7.75 4.11
CA PHE A 178 -4.51 8.63 4.42
C PHE A 178 -4.51 9.85 3.49
N TRP A 179 -4.63 9.64 2.17
CA TRP A 179 -4.75 10.72 1.19
C TRP A 179 -5.92 11.65 1.49
N LYS A 180 -7.09 11.09 1.82
CA LYS A 180 -8.29 11.86 2.19
C LYS A 180 -8.03 12.91 3.26
N TYR A 181 -7.17 12.60 4.24
CA TYR A 181 -6.82 13.47 5.35
C TYR A 181 -5.47 14.19 5.18
N GLY A 182 -4.94 14.26 3.96
CA GLY A 182 -3.69 14.97 3.65
C GLY A 182 -2.39 14.23 4.00
N PHE A 183 -2.48 12.98 4.48
CA PHE A 183 -1.31 12.12 4.73
C PHE A 183 -0.84 11.47 3.42
N SER A 184 -0.33 12.31 2.53
CA SER A 184 -0.02 11.98 1.12
C SER A 184 1.35 11.34 0.90
N ARG A 185 2.18 11.25 1.96
CA ARG A 185 3.59 10.83 1.84
C ARG A 185 3.74 9.32 1.99
N ILE A 186 3.18 8.61 1.02
CA ILE A 186 3.21 7.14 0.94
C ILE A 186 4.32 6.74 -0.02
N GLN A 187 5.27 5.94 0.45
CA GLN A 187 6.43 5.51 -0.33
C GLN A 187 6.64 4.00 -0.35
N VAL A 188 7.44 3.57 -1.31
CA VAL A 188 7.98 2.22 -1.42
C VAL A 188 9.49 2.28 -1.43
N ILE A 189 10.12 1.39 -0.65
CA ILE A 189 11.57 1.17 -0.63
C ILE A 189 11.86 -0.10 -1.43
N PRO A 190 12.25 0.02 -2.71
CA PRO A 190 12.36 -1.14 -3.61
C PRO A 190 13.38 -2.18 -3.15
N GLY A 191 14.42 -1.75 -2.44
CA GLY A 191 15.49 -2.62 -1.94
C GLY A 191 15.14 -3.42 -0.68
N VAL A 192 13.98 -3.19 -0.06
CA VAL A 192 13.49 -4.03 1.05
C VAL A 192 12.59 -5.12 0.48
N HIS A 193 13.14 -6.31 0.30
CA HIS A 193 12.44 -7.42 -0.36
C HIS A 193 11.66 -8.30 0.63
N ALA A 194 10.34 -8.33 0.49
CA ALA A 194 9.43 -9.22 1.22
C ALA A 194 9.10 -10.46 0.36
N CYS A 195 9.68 -11.61 0.68
CA CYS A 195 9.51 -12.80 -0.16
C CYS A 195 8.50 -13.77 0.47
N TYR A 196 7.53 -14.28 -0.31
CA TYR A 196 6.62 -15.34 0.15
C TYR A 196 7.26 -16.74 0.02
N GLY A 197 8.19 -16.91 -0.93
CA GLY A 197 8.93 -18.15 -1.15
C GLY A 197 10.22 -18.20 -0.33
N LYS A 198 10.57 -19.37 0.22
CA LYS A 198 11.80 -19.57 0.99
C LYS A 198 13.04 -19.39 0.11
N GLU A 199 13.02 -19.97 -1.07
CA GLU A 199 14.13 -19.92 -2.03
C GLU A 199 14.36 -18.47 -2.49
N ASP A 200 13.29 -17.71 -2.75
CA ASP A 200 13.38 -16.29 -3.09
C ASP A 200 14.00 -15.49 -1.93
N ALA A 201 13.58 -15.76 -0.69
CA ALA A 201 14.11 -15.11 0.50
C ALA A 201 15.61 -15.42 0.72
N GLN A 202 16.07 -16.62 0.40
CA GLN A 202 17.50 -16.96 0.47
C GLN A 202 18.33 -16.19 -0.58
N MET A 203 17.72 -15.85 -1.71
CA MET A 203 18.36 -15.13 -2.82
C MET A 203 18.24 -13.61 -2.73
N ARG A 204 17.30 -13.08 -1.95
CA ARG A 204 16.97 -11.63 -1.91
C ARG A 204 16.79 -11.08 -0.50
N GLY A 205 16.99 -11.88 0.55
CA GLY A 205 16.67 -11.51 1.94
C GLY A 205 17.60 -10.49 2.59
N TRP A 206 18.41 -9.79 1.79
CA TRP A 206 19.21 -8.63 2.19
C TRP A 206 18.58 -7.34 1.65
N VAL A 207 18.93 -6.21 2.27
CA VAL A 207 18.53 -4.90 1.76
C VAL A 207 19.45 -4.50 0.61
N GLU A 208 18.85 -4.12 -0.52
CA GLU A 208 19.57 -3.41 -1.58
C GLU A 208 19.53 -1.90 -1.32
N TRP A 209 20.70 -1.27 -1.33
CA TRP A 209 20.81 0.14 -0.96
C TRP A 209 20.48 1.07 -2.14
N PRO A 210 19.93 2.26 -1.86
CA PRO A 210 19.70 3.29 -2.87
C PRO A 210 20.97 3.67 -3.64
N MET A 211 20.84 3.91 -4.96
CA MET A 211 21.93 4.32 -5.85
C MET A 211 21.68 5.73 -6.42
N PRO A 212 21.84 6.79 -5.61
CA PRO A 212 21.64 8.16 -6.07
C PRO A 212 22.75 8.61 -7.02
N ASP A 213 22.45 9.60 -7.84
CA ASP A 213 23.43 10.28 -8.71
C ASP A 213 23.19 11.80 -8.73
N SER A 214 23.80 12.52 -9.68
CA SER A 214 23.65 13.97 -9.78
C SER A 214 22.21 14.41 -10.06
N ASP A 215 21.41 13.54 -10.68
CA ASP A 215 20.10 13.88 -11.23
C ASP A 215 18.96 13.33 -10.35
N ASP A 216 19.19 12.23 -9.63
CA ASP A 216 18.22 11.61 -8.73
C ASP A 216 18.78 11.41 -7.31
N GLN A 217 18.35 12.28 -6.39
CA GLN A 217 18.63 12.15 -4.96
C GLN A 217 17.74 11.08 -4.30
N GLU A 218 18.20 10.57 -3.16
CA GLU A 218 17.44 9.59 -2.36
C GLU A 218 16.16 10.18 -1.77
N LEU A 219 16.19 11.45 -1.36
CA LEU A 219 14.99 12.15 -0.87
C LEU A 219 13.92 12.26 -1.96
N ILE A 220 12.67 12.02 -1.58
CA ILE A 220 11.51 12.12 -2.45
C ILE A 220 11.08 13.59 -2.53
N TRP A 221 10.91 14.09 -3.75
CA TRP A 221 10.13 15.30 -3.97
C TRP A 221 8.65 14.95 -3.95
N TRP A 222 7.99 15.18 -2.81
CA TRP A 222 6.59 14.81 -2.59
C TRP A 222 5.63 15.62 -3.46
N ASN A 223 4.68 14.94 -4.08
CA ASN A 223 3.50 15.54 -4.70
C ASN A 223 2.29 15.34 -3.78
N GLU A 224 1.76 16.43 -3.25
CA GLU A 224 0.63 16.40 -2.31
C GLU A 224 -0.73 16.27 -3.02
N ILE A 225 -0.76 16.32 -4.36
CA ILE A 225 -1.97 16.17 -5.15
C ILE A 225 -2.11 14.70 -5.57
N PRO A 226 -3.22 14.01 -5.21
CA PRO A 226 -3.44 12.63 -5.63
C PRO A 226 -3.60 12.53 -7.16
N PRO A 227 -3.44 11.34 -7.75
CA PRO A 227 -3.68 11.13 -9.17
C PRO A 227 -5.10 11.54 -9.59
N GLN A 228 -5.27 12.09 -10.79
CA GLN A 228 -6.58 12.53 -11.29
C GLN A 228 -7.63 11.42 -11.32
N LYS A 229 -7.18 10.19 -11.57
CA LYS A 229 -8.00 8.98 -11.54
C LYS A 229 -7.18 7.85 -10.94
N VAL A 230 -7.85 6.94 -10.25
CA VAL A 230 -7.26 5.72 -9.71
C VAL A 230 -7.91 4.52 -10.37
N ARG A 231 -7.09 3.59 -10.86
CA ARG A 231 -7.54 2.35 -11.49
C ARG A 231 -8.15 1.45 -10.43
N CYS A 232 -9.36 1.01 -10.69
CA CYS A 232 -10.12 0.12 -9.84
C CYS A 232 -10.38 -1.21 -10.54
N HIS A 233 -10.11 -2.28 -9.81
CA HIS A 233 -10.52 -3.65 -10.11
C HIS A 233 -11.34 -4.09 -8.90
N ASP A 234 -12.66 -4.15 -9.05
CA ASP A 234 -13.57 -4.39 -7.95
C ASP A 234 -13.53 -5.86 -7.51
N TRP A 235 -13.35 -6.08 -6.22
CA TRP A 235 -13.75 -7.35 -5.62
C TRP A 235 -15.28 -7.47 -5.65
N PRO A 236 -15.86 -8.58 -6.13
CA PRO A 236 -17.31 -8.74 -6.11
C PRO A 236 -17.89 -8.64 -4.69
N ASP A 237 -18.98 -7.90 -4.52
CA ASP A 237 -19.69 -7.77 -3.24
C ASP A 237 -20.46 -9.07 -2.91
N LYS A 238 -19.70 -10.12 -2.59
CA LYS A 238 -20.17 -11.47 -2.32
C LYS A 238 -19.33 -12.12 -1.22
N PRO A 239 -19.93 -13.02 -0.41
CA PRO A 239 -19.18 -13.80 0.55
C PRO A 239 -18.15 -14.73 -0.10
N GLY A 240 -17.09 -15.06 0.66
CA GLY A 240 -16.10 -16.07 0.26
C GLY A 240 -14.86 -15.51 -0.44
N LYS A 241 -13.91 -16.41 -0.68
CA LYS A 241 -12.56 -16.08 -1.16
C LYS A 241 -12.28 -16.42 -2.62
N GLY A 242 -13.19 -17.15 -3.28
CA GLY A 242 -13.01 -17.69 -4.63
C GLY A 242 -13.32 -16.72 -5.78
N TRP A 243 -13.39 -15.41 -5.50
CA TRP A 243 -13.68 -14.40 -6.50
C TRP A 243 -12.42 -13.84 -7.15
N TRP A 244 -12.60 -13.21 -8.30
CA TRP A 244 -11.52 -12.65 -9.11
C TRP A 244 -11.80 -11.17 -9.37
N ALA A 245 -10.90 -10.28 -8.94
CA ALA A 245 -11.11 -8.83 -9.07
C ALA A 245 -10.89 -8.31 -10.51
N TRP A 246 -10.13 -9.06 -11.30
CA TRP A 246 -9.59 -8.61 -12.59
C TRP A 246 -10.58 -8.67 -13.75
N ASP A 247 -11.80 -9.14 -13.50
CA ASP A 247 -12.90 -9.15 -14.49
C ASP A 247 -13.49 -7.75 -14.71
N THR A 248 -13.11 -6.78 -13.88
CA THR A 248 -13.59 -5.39 -13.95
C THR A 248 -12.43 -4.42 -14.06
N VAL A 249 -12.56 -3.43 -14.93
CA VAL A 249 -11.61 -2.31 -14.99
C VAL A 249 -12.40 -1.02 -15.11
N ARG A 250 -12.28 -0.15 -14.11
CA ARG A 250 -12.80 1.22 -14.16
C ARG A 250 -11.81 2.20 -13.57
N TRP A 251 -12.00 3.48 -13.86
CA TRP A 251 -11.19 4.56 -13.32
C TRP A 251 -12.08 5.46 -12.46
N VAL A 252 -11.76 5.53 -11.18
CA VAL A 252 -12.52 6.31 -10.18
C VAL A 252 -11.81 7.59 -9.84
N ASN A 253 -12.53 8.59 -9.34
CA ASN A 253 -11.87 9.77 -8.74
C ASN A 253 -11.09 9.32 -7.49
N PRO A 254 -9.94 9.94 -7.17
CA PRO A 254 -9.31 9.81 -5.85
C PRO A 254 -10.26 10.27 -4.73
N PRO A 255 -9.92 10.07 -3.44
CA PRO A 255 -10.70 10.66 -2.35
C PRO A 255 -10.78 12.18 -2.52
N ASP A 256 -11.94 12.75 -2.19
CA ASP A 256 -12.02 14.18 -1.91
C ASP A 256 -11.18 14.49 -0.68
N LEU A 257 -10.31 15.48 -0.78
CA LEU A 257 -9.46 15.89 0.34
C LEU A 257 -10.33 16.66 1.35
N GLU A 258 -10.26 16.27 2.63
CA GLU A 258 -10.92 17.02 3.69
C GLU A 258 -10.06 18.24 4.08
N GLU A 259 -10.69 19.41 4.15
CA GLU A 259 -10.08 20.59 4.78
C GLU A 259 -10.07 20.36 6.29
N LEU A 260 -8.86 20.25 6.85
CA LEU A 260 -8.60 19.95 8.26
C LEU A 260 -8.13 21.16 9.04
#